data_AF-A0A9E5BNI0-F1
#
_entry.id   AF-A0A9E5BNI0-F1
#
_cell.length_a   1.000
_cell.length_b   1.000
_cell.length_c   1.000
_cell.angle_alpha   90.00
_cell.angle_beta   90.00
_cell.angle_gamma   90.00
#
_symmetry.space_group_name_H-M   'P 1'
#
loop_
_entity.id
_entity.type
_entity.pdbx_description
1 polymer ?
#
loop_
_entity_poly.entity_id
_entity_poly.type
_entity_poly.pdbx_seq_one_letter_code
_entity_poly.pdbx_strand_id
1 'polypeptide(L)'
;MDRLFLRKETPPADTVVVIRGGNMMLESLRKSAEASFRETGLYLISVFLVEELDLEDVCARPELRRYRSIRTSVVSKLRATDFILLATFQRPHYDIALPNLADNDLIKLINCFSPSIRNPAYVQ
;
A
#
# COMPACT_ATOMS: atom_id res chain seq x y z
N MET A 1 -11.90 -18.27 -4.08
CA MET A 1 -10.76 -17.84 -3.25
C MET A 1 -9.53 -18.12 -4.07
N ASP A 2 -8.99 -17.08 -4.69
CA ASP A 2 -7.77 -17.23 -5.47
C ASP A 2 -6.59 -17.28 -4.50
N ARG A 3 -5.67 -18.21 -4.72
CA ARG A 3 -4.51 -18.37 -3.84
C ARG A 3 -3.62 -17.14 -3.98
N LEU A 4 -3.47 -16.36 -2.90
CA LEU A 4 -2.55 -15.22 -2.90
C LEU A 4 -1.13 -15.70 -3.24
N PHE A 5 -0.59 -15.17 -4.33
CA PHE A 5 0.77 -15.46 -4.75
C PHE A 5 1.74 -14.48 -4.07
N LEU A 6 2.61 -15.01 -3.21
CA LEU A 6 3.72 -14.28 -2.62
C LEU A 6 4.97 -14.50 -3.46
N ARG A 7 5.57 -13.41 -3.94
CA ARG A 7 6.88 -13.46 -4.58
C ARG A 7 7.94 -13.78 -3.52
N LYS A 8 8.89 -14.63 -3.90
CA LYS A 8 10.10 -14.88 -3.10
C LYS A 8 11.15 -13.83 -3.47
N GLU A 9 11.21 -12.74 -2.72
CA GLU A 9 12.22 -11.70 -2.89
C GLU A 9 12.79 -11.25 -1.55
N THR A 10 14.00 -10.68 -1.61
CA THR A 10 14.62 -10.05 -0.44
C THR A 10 13.73 -8.90 0.05
N PRO A 11 13.52 -8.75 1.37
CA PRO A 11 12.80 -7.60 1.89
C PRO A 11 13.41 -6.28 1.40
N PRO A 12 12.58 -5.28 1.05
CA PRO A 12 13.07 -4.00 0.53
C PRO A 12 13.93 -3.26 1.57
N ALA A 13 14.80 -2.37 1.13
CA ALA A 13 15.59 -1.54 2.05
C ALA A 13 14.70 -0.55 2.83
N ASP A 14 15.12 -0.18 4.04
CA ASP A 14 14.36 0.68 4.96
C ASP A 14 14.12 2.11 4.43
N THR A 15 14.93 2.55 3.48
CA THR A 15 14.85 3.85 2.81
C THR A 15 13.91 3.87 1.61
N VAL A 16 13.40 2.71 1.16
CA VAL A 16 12.51 2.62 0.00
C VAL A 16 11.20 3.36 0.28
N VAL A 17 10.77 4.17 -0.69
CA VAL A 17 9.51 4.92 -0.60
C VAL A 17 8.34 3.99 -0.90
N VAL A 18 7.29 4.14 -0.11
CA VAL A 18 6.02 3.41 -0.26
C VAL A 18 4.96 4.39 -0.76
N ILE A 19 4.21 4.03 -1.79
CA ILE A 19 3.13 4.82 -2.37
C ILE A 19 1.79 4.12 -2.12
N ARG A 20 0.81 4.89 -1.64
CA ARG A 20 -0.58 4.47 -1.52
C ARG A 20 -1.48 5.43 -2.28
N GLY A 21 -2.20 4.91 -3.27
CA GLY A 21 -3.31 5.62 -3.92
C GLY A 21 -4.59 5.56 -3.09
N GLY A 22 -5.57 6.41 -3.43
CA GLY A 22 -6.90 6.36 -2.82
C GLY A 22 -7.02 7.05 -1.46
N ASN A 23 -8.21 6.92 -0.87
CA ASN A 23 -8.55 7.59 0.38
C ASN A 23 -8.05 6.78 1.60
N MET A 24 -7.47 7.47 2.57
CA MET A 24 -7.01 6.92 3.85
C MET A 24 -7.99 7.17 5.02
N MET A 25 -9.24 7.57 4.74
CA MET A 25 -10.30 7.58 5.74
C MET A 25 -10.54 6.17 6.28
N LEU A 26 -10.84 6.05 7.57
CA LEU A 26 -11.04 4.76 8.25
C LEU A 26 -12.01 3.83 7.50
N GLU A 27 -13.16 4.37 7.09
CA GLU A 27 -14.16 3.60 6.34
C GLU A 27 -13.64 3.09 4.99
N SER A 28 -12.81 3.90 4.30
CA SER A 28 -12.22 3.51 3.01
C SER A 28 -11.17 2.41 3.16
N LEU A 29 -10.36 2.48 4.22
CA LEU A 29 -9.40 1.43 4.56
C LEU A 29 -10.09 0.14 4.94
N ARG A 30 -11.13 0.21 5.79
CA ARG A 30 -11.94 -0.93 6.18
C ARG A 30 -12.55 -1.63 4.97
N LYS A 31 -13.21 -0.88 4.08
CA LYS A 31 -13.77 -1.43 2.83
C LYS A 31 -12.73 -2.10 1.94
N SER A 32 -11.52 -1.51 1.83
CA SER A 32 -10.42 -2.06 1.03
C SER A 32 -9.92 -3.38 1.62
N ALA A 33 -9.69 -3.42 2.94
CA ALA A 33 -9.21 -4.62 3.62
C ALA A 33 -10.26 -5.75 3.62
N GLU A 34 -11.55 -5.43 3.81
CA GLU A 34 -12.64 -6.40 3.71
C GLU A 34 -12.77 -6.99 2.30
N ALA A 35 -12.56 -6.17 1.26
CA ALA A 35 -12.53 -6.65 -0.12
C ALA A 35 -11.39 -7.64 -0.34
N SER A 36 -10.18 -7.28 0.09
CA SER A 36 -9.03 -8.21 0.06
C SER A 36 -9.34 -9.51 0.82
N PHE A 37 -9.96 -9.43 2.00
CA PHE A 37 -10.23 -10.62 2.81
C PHE A 37 -11.17 -11.60 2.09
N ARG A 38 -12.19 -11.09 1.39
CA ARG A 38 -13.08 -11.95 0.59
C ARG A 38 -12.35 -12.66 -0.54
N GLU A 39 -11.33 -12.03 -1.10
CA GLU A 39 -10.56 -12.57 -2.23
C GLU A 39 -9.47 -13.56 -1.79
N THR A 40 -8.74 -13.18 -0.73
CA THR A 40 -7.45 -13.78 -0.33
C THR A 40 -7.47 -14.45 1.05
N GLY A 41 -8.46 -14.15 1.89
CA GLY A 41 -8.49 -14.55 3.31
C GLY A 41 -7.64 -13.70 4.24
N LEU A 42 -7.07 -12.59 3.76
CA LEU A 42 -6.24 -11.67 4.53
C LEU A 42 -6.74 -10.21 4.40
N TYR A 43 -6.63 -9.45 5.48
CA TYR A 43 -6.86 -8.01 5.46
C TYR A 43 -5.63 -7.30 4.88
N LEU A 44 -5.67 -6.97 3.59
CA LEU A 44 -4.55 -6.36 2.88
C LEU A 44 -4.87 -4.93 2.43
N ILE A 45 -3.86 -4.07 2.48
CA ILE A 45 -3.89 -2.73 1.91
C ILE A 45 -2.80 -2.59 0.86
N SER A 46 -3.21 -2.41 -0.39
CA SER A 46 -2.30 -2.35 -1.54
C SER A 46 -1.48 -1.07 -1.59
N VAL A 47 -0.16 -1.24 -1.73
CA VAL A 47 0.85 -0.21 -1.84
C VAL A 47 1.84 -0.54 -2.96
N PHE A 48 2.65 0.43 -3.36
CA PHE A 48 3.68 0.27 -4.38
C PHE A 48 5.01 0.79 -3.85
N LEU A 49 6.11 0.14 -4.22
CA LEU A 49 7.44 0.59 -3.83
C LEU A 49 8.15 1.36 -4.96
N VAL A 50 8.91 2.38 -4.58
CA VAL A 50 9.82 3.10 -5.47
C VAL A 50 11.21 2.53 -5.24
N GLU A 51 11.56 1.51 -6.01
CA GLU A 51 12.85 0.79 -5.90
C GLU A 51 13.79 1.18 -7.05
N GLU A 52 13.58 0.59 -8.23
CA GLU A 52 14.40 0.80 -9.43
C GLU A 52 13.88 1.93 -10.32
N LEU A 53 12.60 2.27 -10.15
CA LEU A 53 11.90 3.32 -10.90
C LEU A 53 11.85 4.60 -10.09
N ASP A 54 11.63 5.72 -10.76
CA ASP A 54 11.28 6.95 -10.05
C ASP A 54 9.81 6.96 -9.60
N LEU A 55 9.46 7.95 -8.78
CA LEU A 55 8.11 8.08 -8.25
C LEU A 55 7.06 8.28 -9.35
N GLU A 56 7.40 9.03 -10.40
CA GLU A 56 6.46 9.38 -11.48
C GLU A 56 6.13 8.15 -12.33
N ASP A 57 7.12 7.34 -12.66
CA ASP A 57 6.99 6.06 -13.35
C ASP A 57 6.09 5.09 -12.58
N VAL A 58 6.29 4.97 -11.26
CA VAL A 58 5.42 4.12 -10.42
C VAL A 58 4.00 4.68 -10.40
N CYS A 59 3.84 5.99 -10.32
CA CYS A 59 2.53 6.65 -10.34
C CYS A 59 1.79 6.51 -11.68
N ALA A 60 2.50 6.42 -12.81
CA ALA A 60 1.93 6.28 -14.14
C ALA A 60 1.29 4.91 -14.39
N ARG A 61 1.53 3.93 -13.51
CA ARG A 61 0.94 2.60 -13.60
C ARG A 61 -0.59 2.63 -13.54
N PRO A 62 -1.30 1.78 -14.31
CA PRO A 62 -2.77 1.76 -14.36
C PRO A 62 -3.47 1.73 -12.99
N GLU A 63 -2.88 1.01 -12.04
CA GLU A 63 -3.37 0.83 -10.68
C GLU A 63 -3.35 2.14 -9.87
N LEU A 64 -2.38 3.02 -10.14
CA LEU A 64 -2.16 4.28 -9.42
C LEU A 64 -2.64 5.52 -10.18
N ARG A 65 -2.47 5.59 -11.50
CA ARG A 65 -2.79 6.76 -12.32
C ARG A 65 -4.25 7.23 -12.21
N ARG A 66 -5.16 6.30 -11.86
CA ARG A 66 -6.59 6.58 -11.63
C ARG A 66 -6.86 7.44 -10.40
N TYR A 67 -5.93 7.54 -9.47
CA TYR A 67 -6.11 8.30 -8.23
C TYR A 67 -5.60 9.73 -8.39
N ARG A 68 -6.47 10.71 -8.12
CA ARG A 68 -6.12 12.14 -8.13
C ARG A 68 -5.00 12.51 -7.15
N SER A 69 -4.92 11.80 -6.03
CA SER A 69 -3.93 12.02 -4.99
C SER A 69 -3.35 10.69 -4.51
N ILE A 70 -2.11 10.78 -4.05
CA ILE A 70 -1.38 9.69 -3.41
C ILE A 70 -0.88 10.14 -2.04
N ARG A 71 -0.45 9.18 -1.23
CA ARG A 71 0.33 9.41 -0.03
C ARG A 71 1.60 8.58 -0.09
N THR A 72 2.63 9.08 0.56
CA THR A 72 3.92 8.41 0.65
C THR A 72 4.25 8.02 2.09
N SER A 73 5.05 6.98 2.23
CA SER A 73 5.71 6.57 3.47
C SER A 73 7.12 6.05 3.12
N VAL A 74 7.81 5.50 4.09
CA VAL A 74 9.08 4.77 3.91
C VAL A 74 8.97 3.41 4.57
N VAL A 75 9.66 2.41 4.02
CA VAL A 75 9.60 1.02 4.53
C VAL A 75 9.93 0.95 6.02
N SER A 76 10.94 1.68 6.49
CA SER A 76 11.30 1.76 7.91
C SER A 76 10.14 2.17 8.82
N LYS A 77 9.29 3.11 8.38
CA LYS A 77 8.16 3.59 9.19
C LYS A 77 7.05 2.55 9.31
N LEU A 78 6.82 1.77 8.26
CA LEU A 78 5.91 0.61 8.34
C LEU A 78 6.51 -0.50 9.19
N ARG A 79 7.82 -0.75 9.06
CA ARG A 79 8.52 -1.83 9.78
C ARG A 79 8.68 -1.54 11.28
N ALA A 80 8.67 -0.27 11.67
CA ALA A 80 8.60 0.16 13.07
C ALA A 80 7.21 -0.07 13.71
N THR A 81 6.26 -0.61 12.95
CA THR A 81 4.97 -1.09 13.44
C THR A 81 4.89 -2.61 13.34
N ASP A 82 3.82 -3.19 13.88
CA ASP A 82 3.57 -4.63 13.79
C ASP A 82 2.96 -5.05 12.44
N PHE A 83 2.96 -4.16 11.44
CA PHE A 83 2.48 -4.48 10.09
C PHE A 83 3.53 -5.23 9.28
N ILE A 84 3.06 -6.19 8.49
CA ILE A 84 3.90 -6.97 7.58
C ILE A 84 3.72 -6.45 6.17
N LEU A 85 4.83 -6.18 5.48
CA LEU A 85 4.83 -5.83 4.06
C LEU A 85 5.04 -7.10 3.22
N LEU A 86 4.06 -7.46 2.39
CA LEU A 86 4.02 -8.68 1.59
C LEU A 86 4.25 -8.37 0.11
N ALA A 87 5.17 -9.12 -0.51
CA ALA A 87 5.49 -9.04 -1.93
C ALA A 87 4.42 -9.72 -2.80
N THR A 88 3.27 -9.07 -3.01
CA THR A 88 2.10 -9.63 -3.68
C THR A 88 1.98 -9.18 -5.14
N PHE A 89 1.43 -10.02 -6.01
CA PHE A 89 1.24 -9.74 -7.44
C PHE A 89 2.57 -9.48 -8.17
N GLN A 90 2.62 -8.52 -9.11
CA GLN A 90 3.82 -8.18 -9.88
C GLN A 90 4.50 -6.92 -9.34
N ARG A 91 5.82 -6.80 -9.51
CA ARG A 91 6.55 -5.59 -9.08
C ARG A 91 5.99 -4.31 -9.73
N PRO A 92 5.99 -3.17 -9.01
CA PRO A 92 6.45 -3.01 -7.63
C PRO A 92 5.29 -3.07 -6.62
N HIS A 93 4.25 -3.88 -6.87
CA HIS A 93 3.11 -4.01 -5.98
C HIS A 93 3.47 -4.79 -4.71
N TYR A 94 3.00 -4.29 -3.57
CA TYR A 94 3.06 -4.96 -2.27
C TYR A 94 1.73 -4.75 -1.54
N ASP A 95 1.49 -5.54 -0.51
CA ASP A 95 0.38 -5.34 0.41
C ASP A 95 0.88 -5.17 1.84
N ILE A 96 0.25 -4.27 2.58
CA ILE A 96 0.39 -4.20 4.03
C ILE A 96 -0.67 -5.13 4.64
N ALA A 97 -0.23 -6.15 5.36
CA ALA A 97 -1.12 -7.06 6.07
C ALA A 97 -1.51 -6.48 7.42
N LEU A 98 -2.82 -6.40 7.67
CA LEU A 98 -3.40 -5.97 8.93
C LEU A 98 -3.80 -7.17 9.78
N PRO A 99 -3.57 -7.13 11.10
CA PRO A 99 -4.00 -8.20 11.99
C PRO A 99 -5.52 -8.26 12.16
N ASN A 100 -6.19 -7.10 12.14
CA ASN A 100 -7.64 -6.94 12.28
C ASN A 100 -8.09 -5.55 11.76
N LEU A 101 -9.37 -5.20 11.93
CA LEU A 101 -9.98 -3.95 11.44
C LEU A 101 -10.35 -2.96 12.57
N ALA A 102 -9.76 -3.11 13.75
CA ALA A 102 -9.94 -2.18 14.86
C ALA A 102 -9.44 -0.79 14.48
N ASP A 103 -10.15 0.24 14.93
CA ASP A 103 -9.82 1.62 14.59
C ASP A 103 -8.40 2.00 15.00
N ASN A 104 -7.89 1.47 16.12
CA ASN A 104 -6.52 1.74 16.57
C ASN A 104 -5.47 1.27 15.55
N ASP A 105 -5.64 0.09 14.95
CA ASP A 105 -4.72 -0.42 13.93
C ASP A 105 -4.84 0.38 12.63
N LEU A 106 -6.06 0.75 12.23
CA LEU A 106 -6.27 1.60 11.05
C LEU A 106 -5.68 3.00 11.24
N ILE A 107 -5.82 3.61 12.42
CA ILE A 107 -5.21 4.90 12.78
C ILE A 107 -3.68 4.78 12.77
N LYS A 108 -3.13 3.71 13.34
CA LYS A 108 -1.68 3.43 13.30
C LYS A 108 -1.18 3.37 11.86
N LEU A 109 -1.91 2.70 10.96
CA LEU A 109 -1.60 2.68 9.54
C LEU A 109 -1.65 4.08 8.92
N ILE A 110 -2.70 4.86 9.17
CA ILE A 110 -2.83 6.24 8.66
C ILE A 110 -1.62 7.08 9.07
N ASN A 111 -1.21 6.98 10.33
CA ASN A 111 -0.07 7.72 10.88
C ASN A 111 1.28 7.31 10.27
N CYS A 112 1.36 6.16 9.60
CA CYS A 112 2.54 5.77 8.83
C CYS A 112 2.73 6.62 7.58
N PHE A 113 1.67 7.20 7.03
CA PHE A 113 1.73 7.95 5.77
C PHE A 113 1.80 9.46 6.00
N SER A 114 2.48 10.14 5.08
CA SER A 114 2.50 11.61 4.97
C SER A 114 1.13 12.14 4.51
N PRO A 115 0.87 13.45 4.66
CA PRO A 115 -0.28 14.11 4.03
C PRO A 115 -0.36 13.81 2.53
N SER A 116 -1.57 13.85 1.97
CA SER A 116 -1.76 13.59 0.55
C SER A 116 -1.13 14.67 -0.33
N ILE A 117 -0.47 14.23 -1.40
CA ILE A 117 0.02 15.07 -2.48
C ILE A 117 -0.76 14.79 -3.76
N ARG A 118 -0.70 15.71 -4.72
CA ARG A 118 -1.24 15.48 -6.06
C ARG A 118 -0.46 14.33 -6.70
N ASN A 119 -1.17 13.39 -7.32
CA ASN A 119 -0.53 12.35 -8.10
C ASN A 119 0.08 12.98 -9.37
N PRO A 120 1.41 12.88 -9.59
CA PRO A 120 2.06 13.50 -10.74
C PRO A 120 1.56 12.93 -12.08
N ALA A 121 1.16 11.66 -12.10
CA ALA A 121 0.69 10.99 -13.30
C ALA A 121 -0.84 11.00 -13.47
N TYR A 122 -1.57 11.80 -12.68
CA TYR A 122 -3.02 11.91 -12.84
C TYR A 122 -3.38 12.77 -14.05
N VAL A 123 -3.89 12.11 -15.08
CA VAL A 123 -4.48 12.74 -16.28
C VAL A 123 -6.00 12.65 -16.15
N GLN A 124 -6.69 13.78 -16.39
CA GLN A 124 -8.16 13.86 -16.34
C GLN A 124 -8.82 13.13 -17.50
#